data_AF-A0A326GP44-F1
#
_entry.id   AF-A0A326GP44-F1
#
_cell.length_a   1.000
_cell.length_b   1.000
_cell.length_c   1.000
_cell.angle_alpha   90.00
_cell.angle_beta   90.00
_cell.angle_gamma   90.00
#
_symmetry.space_group_name_H-M   'P 1'
#
loop_
_entity.id
_entity.type
_entity.pdbx_description
1 polymer ?
#
loop_
_entity_poly.entity_id
_entity_poly.type
_entity_poly.pdbx_seq_one_letter_code
_entity_poly.pdbx_strand_id
1 'polypeptide(L)'
;MAYDPGAIDATLAAAVGDEPLLIAELRGAFIDSARRVLATMESATGEQWAGAAFRLKGLAASFGAVRLMTLAAEAALAPVGDPTTLRRLHRAIDRF
;
A
#
# COMPACT_ATOMS: atom_id res chain seq x y z
N MET A 1 -0.93 -12.19 -14.78
CA MET A 1 -2.04 -12.16 -13.81
C MET A 1 -2.65 -10.78 -13.86
N ALA A 2 -3.89 -10.70 -14.34
CA ALA A 2 -4.59 -9.45 -14.55
C ALA A 2 -4.76 -8.72 -13.21
N TYR A 3 -4.56 -7.40 -13.26
CA TYR A 3 -5.08 -6.47 -12.27
C TYR A 3 -6.57 -6.79 -12.08
N ASP A 4 -6.99 -7.11 -10.86
CA ASP A 4 -8.40 -7.15 -10.48
C ASP A 4 -8.71 -5.81 -9.81
N PRO A 5 -9.09 -4.76 -10.57
CA PRO A 5 -9.47 -3.48 -10.00
C PRO A 5 -10.57 -3.65 -8.94
N GLY A 6 -11.38 -4.70 -9.04
CA GLY A 6 -12.51 -4.96 -8.17
C GLY A 6 -12.16 -5.37 -6.74
N ALA A 7 -10.95 -5.85 -6.44
CA ALA A 7 -10.64 -6.38 -5.11
C ALA A 7 -10.64 -5.29 -4.03
N ILE A 8 -10.05 -4.13 -4.34
CA ILE A 8 -10.07 -2.98 -3.42
C ILE A 8 -11.45 -2.33 -3.40
N ASP A 9 -12.08 -2.17 -4.57
CA ASP A 9 -13.42 -1.57 -4.67
C ASP A 9 -14.47 -2.38 -3.90
N ALA A 10 -14.45 -3.70 -4.00
CA ALA A 10 -15.34 -4.58 -3.25
C ALA A 10 -15.07 -4.51 -1.74
N THR A 11 -13.80 -4.38 -1.32
CA THR A 11 -13.46 -4.24 0.10
C THR A 11 -13.94 -2.90 0.66
N LEU A 12 -13.79 -1.82 -0.12
CA LEU A 12 -14.27 -0.50 0.25
C LEU A 12 -15.81 -0.49 0.33
N ALA A 13 -16.51 -0.98 -0.70
CA ALA A 13 -17.96 -1.07 -0.72
C ALA A 13 -18.50 -1.95 0.42
N ALA A 14 -17.81 -3.05 0.76
CA ALA A 14 -18.18 -3.88 1.91
C ALA A 14 -18.07 -3.14 3.26
N ALA A 15 -17.19 -2.14 3.37
CA ALA A 15 -16.99 -1.38 4.59
C ALA A 15 -17.96 -0.21 4.76
N VAL A 16 -18.36 0.45 3.66
CA VAL A 16 -19.15 1.70 3.69
C VAL A 16 -20.48 1.62 2.93
N GLY A 17 -20.80 0.47 2.34
CA GLY A 17 -21.91 0.30 1.40
C GLY A 17 -21.59 0.79 -0.02
N ASP A 18 -22.59 0.82 -0.89
CA ASP A 18 -22.47 1.26 -2.29
C ASP A 18 -22.53 2.78 -2.48
N GLU A 19 -22.25 3.56 -1.42
CA GLU A 19 -22.23 5.03 -1.45
C GLU A 19 -20.93 5.53 -2.11
N PRO A 20 -20.98 6.08 -3.34
CA PRO A 20 -19.76 6.34 -4.11
C PRO A 20 -18.83 7.38 -3.45
N LEU A 21 -19.40 8.33 -2.71
CA LEU A 21 -18.64 9.36 -2.01
C LEU A 21 -17.82 8.75 -0.85
N LEU A 22 -18.44 7.89 -0.05
CA LEU A 22 -17.75 7.23 1.08
C LEU A 22 -16.66 6.27 0.59
N ILE A 23 -16.90 5.57 -0.52
CA ILE A 23 -15.88 4.73 -1.17
C ILE A 23 -14.68 5.58 -1.60
N ALA A 24 -14.92 6.75 -2.22
CA ALA A 24 -13.87 7.66 -2.64
C ALA A 24 -13.08 8.25 -1.46
N GLU A 25 -13.77 8.64 -0.38
CA GLU A 25 -13.15 9.13 0.85
C GLU A 25 -12.25 8.07 1.49
N LEU A 26 -12.76 6.85 1.65
CA LEU A 26 -12.02 5.75 2.26
C LEU A 26 -10.82 5.32 1.40
N ARG A 27 -10.96 5.33 0.07
CA ARG A 27 -9.85 5.15 -0.88
C ARG A 27 -8.79 6.24 -0.69
N GLY A 28 -9.20 7.50 -0.59
CA GLY A 28 -8.28 8.61 -0.31
C GLY A 28 -7.51 8.42 0.99
N ALA A 29 -8.19 8.06 2.07
CA ALA A 29 -7.58 7.78 3.37
C ALA A 29 -6.56 6.63 3.33
N PHE A 30 -6.84 5.58 2.54
CA PHE A 30 -5.90 4.49 2.29
C PHE A 30 -4.64 4.99 1.56
N ILE A 31 -4.79 5.73 0.45
CA ILE A 31 -3.67 6.25 -0.35
C ILE A 31 -2.79 7.15 0.51
N ASP A 32 -3.38 8.08 1.26
CA ASP A 32 -2.65 8.98 2.14
C ASP A 32 -1.89 8.23 3.24
N SER A 33 -2.49 7.19 3.79
CA SER A 33 -1.83 6.33 4.78
C SER A 33 -0.67 5.55 4.18
N ALA A 34 -0.83 5.01 2.97
CA ALA A 34 0.23 4.30 2.26
C ALA A 34 1.41 5.25 1.94
N ARG A 35 1.13 6.48 1.52
CA ARG A 35 2.15 7.52 1.27
C ARG A 35 2.93 7.87 2.53
N ARG A 36 2.26 8.02 3.69
CA ARG A 36 2.94 8.28 4.98
C ARG A 36 3.87 7.15 5.37
N VAL A 37 3.45 5.89 5.18
CA VAL A 37 4.32 4.74 5.46
C VAL A 37 5.49 4.69 4.48
N LEU A 38 5.28 4.98 3.18
CA LEU A 38 6.36 5.04 2.20
C LEU A 38 7.38 6.13 2.54
N ALA A 39 6.93 7.34 2.91
CA ALA A 39 7.83 8.40 3.39
C ALA A 39 8.63 7.96 4.63
N THR A 40 8.02 7.18 5.52
CA THR A 40 8.73 6.58 6.66
C THR A 40 9.82 5.62 6.19
N MET A 41 9.53 4.76 5.19
CA MET A 41 10.53 3.86 4.60
C MET A 41 11.69 4.62 3.95
N GLU A 42 11.42 5.73 3.27
CA GLU A 42 12.46 6.56 2.63
C GLU A 42 13.47 7.13 3.64
N SER A 43 13.02 7.42 4.87
CA SER A 43 13.86 7.87 5.97
C SER A 43 14.41 6.76 6.88
N ALA A 44 13.99 5.50 6.66
CA ALA A 44 14.26 4.40 7.58
C ALA A 44 15.72 3.96 7.52
N THR A 45 16.26 3.55 8.66
CA THR A 45 17.62 2.98 8.77
C THR A 45 17.59 1.62 9.48
N GLY A 46 18.49 0.72 9.08
CA GLY A 46 18.62 -0.61 9.67
C GLY A 46 17.28 -1.36 9.75
N GLU A 47 16.93 -1.82 10.96
CA GLU A 47 15.72 -2.62 11.22
C GLU A 47 14.40 -1.87 11.02
N GLN A 48 14.42 -0.52 11.02
CA GLN A 48 13.23 0.30 10.83
C GLN A 48 12.59 0.08 9.45
N TRP A 49 13.42 -0.24 8.46
CA TRP A 49 12.99 -0.49 7.08
C TRP A 49 12.03 -1.67 6.99
N ALA A 50 12.43 -2.83 7.52
CA ALA A 50 11.60 -4.03 7.50
C ALA A 50 10.29 -3.81 8.27
N GLY A 51 10.36 -3.13 9.43
CA GLY A 51 9.18 -2.77 10.21
C GLY A 51 8.19 -1.88 9.43
N ALA A 52 8.68 -0.85 8.74
CA ALA A 52 7.85 0.03 7.91
C ALA A 52 7.28 -0.71 6.69
N ALA A 53 8.05 -1.59 6.06
CA ALA A 53 7.59 -2.44 4.96
C ALA A 53 6.47 -3.40 5.41
N PHE A 54 6.58 -4.02 6.60
CA PHE A 54 5.51 -4.86 7.15
C PHE A 54 4.25 -4.07 7.50
N ARG A 55 4.39 -2.83 7.99
CA ARG A 55 3.23 -1.93 8.19
C ARG A 55 2.52 -1.63 6.86
N LEU A 56 3.28 -1.33 5.81
CA LEU A 56 2.71 -1.11 4.47
C LEU A 56 2.01 -2.37 3.94
N LYS A 57 2.60 -3.56 4.17
CA LYS A 57 2.00 -4.85 3.83
C LYS A 57 0.67 -5.06 4.54
N GLY A 58 0.62 -4.83 5.86
CA GLY A 58 -0.60 -4.97 6.66
C GLY A 58 -1.70 -4.02 6.20
N LEU A 59 -1.35 -2.74 5.97
CA LEU A 59 -2.27 -1.74 5.42
C LEU A 59 -2.84 -2.19 4.07
N ALA A 60 -2.00 -2.65 3.15
CA ALA A 60 -2.45 -3.14 1.85
C ALA A 60 -3.36 -4.38 1.97
N ALA A 61 -3.07 -5.29 2.92
CA ALA A 61 -3.89 -6.47 3.16
C ALA A 61 -5.31 -6.11 3.64
N SER A 62 -5.45 -5.11 4.53
CA SER A 62 -6.75 -4.64 5.03
C SER A 62 -7.69 -4.14 3.94
N PHE A 63 -7.14 -3.68 2.82
CA PHE A 63 -7.89 -3.14 1.68
C PHE A 63 -7.93 -4.09 0.47
N GLY A 64 -7.46 -5.33 0.61
CA GLY A 64 -7.39 -6.27 -0.52
C GLY A 64 -6.45 -5.80 -1.64
N ALA A 65 -5.51 -4.89 -1.35
CA ALA A 65 -4.57 -4.31 -2.31
C ALA A 65 -3.39 -5.26 -2.60
N VAL A 66 -3.69 -6.44 -3.15
CA VAL A 66 -2.76 -7.58 -3.28
C VAL A 66 -1.41 -7.19 -3.89
N ARG A 67 -1.41 -6.39 -4.97
CA ARG A 67 -0.16 -5.97 -5.62
C ARG A 67 0.73 -5.14 -4.70
N LEU A 68 0.17 -4.19 -3.96
CA LEU A 68 0.93 -3.38 -3.01
C LEU A 68 1.41 -4.23 -1.84
N MET A 69 0.56 -5.15 -1.36
CA MET A 69 0.92 -6.11 -0.31
C MET A 69 2.13 -6.96 -0.71
N THR A 70 2.16 -7.49 -1.93
CA THR A 70 3.30 -8.27 -2.45
C THR A 70 4.57 -7.43 -2.54
N LEU A 71 4.48 -6.22 -3.11
CA LEU A 71 5.64 -5.32 -3.20
C LEU A 71 6.18 -4.92 -1.83
N ALA A 72 5.32 -4.70 -0.84
CA ALA A 72 5.73 -4.40 0.52
C ALA A 72 6.40 -5.60 1.20
N ALA A 73 5.94 -6.83 0.91
CA ALA A 73 6.61 -8.04 1.38
C ALA A 73 7.99 -8.23 0.75
N GLU A 74 8.14 -7.97 -0.55
CA GLU A 74 9.44 -7.95 -1.25
C GLU A 74 10.36 -6.89 -0.62
N ALA A 75 9.83 -5.69 -0.36
CA ALA A 75 10.59 -4.59 0.22
C ALA A 75 11.15 -4.94 1.61
N ALA A 76 10.41 -5.66 2.44
CA ALA A 76 10.88 -6.06 3.77
C ALA A 76 12.15 -6.94 3.73
N LEU A 77 12.41 -7.62 2.61
CA LEU A 77 13.58 -8.46 2.38
C LEU A 77 14.66 -7.76 1.53
N ALA A 78 14.36 -6.59 0.96
CA ALA A 78 15.28 -5.83 0.14
C ALA A 78 16.29 -5.05 0.99
N PRO A 79 17.45 -4.66 0.42
CA PRO A 79 18.37 -3.75 1.07
C PRO A 79 17.68 -2.45 1.48
N VAL A 80 18.04 -1.94 2.66
CA VAL A 80 17.52 -0.68 3.19
C VAL A 80 17.76 0.44 2.19
N GLY A 81 16.70 1.18 1.86
CA GLY A 81 16.79 2.31 0.94
C GLY A 81 16.99 1.93 -0.52
N ASP A 82 16.78 0.67 -0.93
CA ASP A 82 16.92 0.28 -2.34
C ASP A 82 16.03 1.17 -3.25
N PRO A 83 16.64 1.96 -4.15
CA PRO A 83 15.90 2.89 -4.99
C PRO A 83 14.96 2.19 -5.97
N THR A 84 15.25 0.94 -6.35
CA THR A 84 14.36 0.19 -7.24
C THR A 84 13.07 -0.19 -6.53
N THR A 85 13.18 -0.71 -5.31
CA THR A 85 12.06 -1.01 -4.43
C THR A 85 11.21 0.24 -4.17
N LEU A 86 11.83 1.35 -3.74
CA LEU A 86 11.11 2.60 -3.47
C LEU A 86 10.33 3.10 -4.71
N ARG A 87 10.96 3.12 -5.89
CA ARG A 87 10.26 3.50 -7.14
C ARG A 87 9.10 2.58 -7.47
N ARG A 88 9.21 1.27 -7.23
CA ARG A 88 8.13 0.31 -7.48
C ARG A 88 6.96 0.56 -6.54
N LEU A 89 7.23 0.84 -5.26
CA LEU A 89 6.22 1.18 -4.26
C LEU A 89 5.49 2.50 -4.60
N HIS A 90 6.24 3.56 -4.93
CA HIS A 90 5.68 4.85 -5.32
C HIS A 90 4.71 4.69 -6.52
N ARG A 91 5.18 4.04 -7.59
CA ARG A 91 4.38 3.75 -8.79
C ARG A 91 3.19 2.81 -8.54
N ALA A 92 3.19 2.04 -7.46
CA ALA A 92 2.05 1.20 -7.10
C ALA A 92 0.99 2.04 -6.37
N ILE A 93 1.43 2.93 -5.48
CA ILE A 93 0.55 3.82 -4.72
C ILE A 93 -0.11 4.86 -5.63
N ASP A 94 0.62 5.46 -6.58
CA ASP A 94 0.08 6.48 -7.49
C ASP A 94 -0.92 5.97 -8.54
N ARG A 95 -1.15 4.66 -8.58
CA ARG A 95 -2.08 4.03 -9.54
C ARG A 95 -3.43 3.65 -8.92
N PHE A 96 -3.64 3.87 -7.62
CA PHE A 96 -4.93 3.68 -6.96
C PHE A 96 -5.89 4.83 -7.21
#